data_AF-A0A523C445-F1
#
_entry.id   AF-A0A523C445-F1
#
_cell.length_a   1.000
_cell.length_b   1.000
_cell.length_c   1.000
_cell.angle_alpha   90.00
_cell.angle_beta   90.00
_cell.angle_gamma   90.00
#
_symmetry.space_group_name_H-M   'P 1'
#
loop_
_entity.id
_entity.type
_entity.pdbx_description
1 polymer ?
#
loop_
_entity_poly.entity_id
_entity_poly.type
_entity_poly.pdbx_seq_one_letter_code
_entity_poly.pdbx_strand_id
1 'polypeptide(L)'
;MPNPLAELTPVLEVLADNIGVLPAAGKAVEDYLHPDPDELEDALINREMGEVTAFAETPTPSLTSLYRPTPPLPRIEQPFYRFFIDGSIRTYFLATGIEGNRSFPIELAQVGAAVIERRPDGNLRVLASKYKVLLLLPKGARGISDASGTSWNAFTGQTGSSSSTTLVKPMP
;
A
#
# COMPACT_ATOMS: atom_id res chain seq x y z
N MET A 1 5.98 20.64 -16.16
CA MET A 1 5.77 20.00 -14.84
C MET A 1 7.13 19.71 -14.23
N PRO A 2 7.33 19.95 -12.92
CA PRO A 2 8.57 19.57 -12.24
C PRO A 2 8.72 18.04 -12.24
N ASN A 3 9.97 17.55 -12.27
CA ASN A 3 10.27 16.12 -12.26
C ASN A 3 9.87 15.52 -10.89
N PRO A 4 8.91 14.57 -10.83
CA PRO A 4 8.46 13.97 -9.57
C PRO A 4 9.52 13.10 -8.88
N LEU A 5 10.62 12.79 -9.58
CA LEU A 5 11.74 12.01 -9.06
C LEU A 5 12.94 12.89 -8.66
N ALA A 6 12.82 14.22 -8.74
CA ALA A 6 13.93 15.14 -8.44
C ALA A 6 14.47 14.97 -7.02
N GLU A 7 13.61 14.63 -6.06
CA GLU A 7 14.00 14.36 -4.67
C GLU A 7 14.89 13.11 -4.52
N LEU A 8 14.85 12.20 -5.50
CA LEU A 8 15.63 10.96 -5.49
C LEU A 8 16.98 11.09 -6.20
N THR A 9 17.18 12.16 -7.00
CA THR A 9 18.40 12.35 -7.79
C THR A 9 19.68 12.22 -6.97
N PRO A 10 19.84 12.86 -5.80
CA PRO A 10 21.09 12.77 -5.04
C PRO A 10 21.38 11.35 -4.54
N VAL A 11 20.32 10.61 -4.19
CA VAL A 11 20.44 9.23 -3.71
C VAL A 11 20.84 8.29 -4.86
N LEU A 12 20.28 8.51 -6.06
CA LEU A 12 20.62 7.74 -7.24
C LEU A 12 22.07 7.98 -7.68
N GLU A 13 22.58 9.21 -7.55
CA GLU A 13 23.99 9.53 -7.82
C GLU A 13 24.93 8.78 -6.89
N VAL A 14 24.65 8.78 -5.57
CA VAL A 14 25.45 8.01 -4.60
C VAL A 14 25.44 6.52 -4.91
N LEU A 15 24.29 5.96 -5.32
CA LEU A 15 24.21 4.56 -5.72
C LEU A 15 25.04 4.27 -6.98
N ALA A 16 24.98 5.15 -7.98
CA ALA A 16 25.71 4.98 -9.24
C ALA A 16 27.24 5.02 -9.04
N ASP A 17 27.72 5.87 -8.13
CA ASP A 17 29.15 6.04 -7.88
C ASP A 17 29.75 4.93 -7.01
N ASN A 18 28.96 4.32 -6.12
CA ASN A 18 29.47 3.43 -5.07
C ASN A 18 29.08 1.95 -5.24
N ILE A 19 28.10 1.62 -6.08
CA ILE A 19 27.55 0.27 -6.21
C ILE A 19 27.54 -0.15 -7.67
N GLY A 20 27.93 -1.40 -7.95
CA GLY A 20 27.74 -1.97 -9.27
C GLY A 20 26.26 -2.22 -9.51
N VAL A 21 25.66 -1.60 -10.52
CA VAL A 21 24.23 -1.75 -10.78
C VAL A 21 24.02 -2.63 -12.00
N LEU A 22 23.30 -3.75 -11.81
CA LEU A 22 22.74 -4.52 -12.92
C LEU A 22 21.31 -4.05 -13.16
N PRO A 23 21.05 -3.32 -14.26
CA PRO A 23 19.72 -2.81 -14.54
C PRO A 23 18.74 -3.96 -14.73
N ALA A 24 17.47 -3.72 -14.43
CA ALA A 24 16.39 -4.61 -14.82
C ALA A 24 16.31 -4.68 -16.36
N ALA A 25 17.06 -5.61 -16.95
CA ALA A 25 17.05 -5.85 -18.40
C ALA A 25 15.80 -6.63 -18.85
N GLY A 26 14.92 -7.01 -17.91
CA GLY A 26 13.61 -7.60 -18.19
C GLY A 26 12.50 -6.55 -18.18
N LYS A 27 11.56 -6.66 -19.12
CA LYS A 27 10.33 -5.86 -19.10
C LYS A 27 9.60 -6.11 -17.78
N ALA A 28 8.91 -5.09 -17.26
CA ALA A 28 8.00 -5.25 -16.13
C ALA A 28 6.99 -6.37 -16.44
N VAL A 29 7.00 -7.42 -15.62
CA VAL A 29 6.02 -8.50 -15.68
C VAL A 29 4.93 -8.16 -14.69
N GLU A 30 3.69 -8.00 -15.17
CA GLU A 30 2.53 -7.97 -14.28
C GLU A 30 2.33 -9.37 -13.73
N ASP A 31 2.60 -9.56 -12.44
CA ASP A 31 2.08 -10.71 -11.71
C ASP A 31 0.61 -10.43 -11.41
N TYR A 32 -0.27 -11.08 -12.18
CA TYR A 32 -1.69 -11.06 -11.88
C TYR A 32 -1.93 -11.78 -10.55
N LEU A 33 -2.68 -11.12 -9.65
CA LEU A 33 -3.26 -11.76 -8.48
C LEU A 33 -4.24 -12.84 -8.99
N HIS A 34 -3.88 -14.09 -8.77
CA HIS A 34 -4.78 -15.21 -8.93
C HIS A 34 -5.43 -15.49 -7.56
N PRO A 35 -6.68 -15.98 -7.52
CA PRO A 35 -7.28 -16.46 -6.28
C PRO A 35 -6.32 -17.44 -5.61
N ASP A 36 -6.06 -17.23 -4.33
CA ASP A 36 -5.23 -18.16 -3.59
C ASP A 36 -5.97 -19.49 -3.41
N PRO A 37 -5.26 -20.57 -3.02
CA PRO A 37 -5.88 -21.88 -2.84
C PRO A 37 -7.05 -21.87 -1.84
N ASP A 38 -6.97 -21.01 -0.83
CA ASP A 38 -7.98 -20.87 0.23
C ASP A 38 -9.27 -20.26 -0.35
N GLU A 39 -9.17 -19.21 -1.17
CA GLU A 39 -10.31 -18.58 -1.86
C GLU A 39 -10.98 -19.55 -2.86
N LEU A 40 -10.17 -20.38 -3.54
CA LEU A 40 -10.66 -21.43 -4.44
C LEU A 40 -11.39 -22.55 -3.66
N GLU A 41 -10.87 -22.94 -2.51
CA GLU A 41 -11.48 -23.93 -1.62
C GLU A 41 -12.80 -23.43 -1.05
N ASP A 42 -12.84 -22.19 -0.54
CA ASP A 42 -14.06 -21.54 -0.04
C ASP A 42 -15.14 -21.46 -1.12
N ALA A 43 -14.77 -21.13 -2.36
CA ALA A 43 -15.69 -21.09 -3.49
C ALA A 43 -16.23 -22.47 -3.88
N LEU A 44 -15.43 -23.53 -3.73
CA LEU A 44 -15.83 -24.91 -4.01
C LEU A 44 -16.71 -25.48 -2.89
N ILE A 45 -16.35 -25.27 -1.63
CA ILE A 45 -17.11 -25.73 -0.46
C ILE A 45 -18.49 -25.06 -0.43
N ASN A 46 -18.55 -23.74 -0.67
CA ASN A 46 -19.81 -23.01 -0.63
C ASN A 46 -20.67 -23.20 -1.88
N ARG A 47 -20.18 -23.86 -2.95
CA ARG A 47 -20.95 -24.09 -4.19
C ARG A 47 -22.21 -24.93 -3.96
N GLU A 48 -22.17 -25.85 -3.00
CA GLU A 48 -23.28 -26.77 -2.69
C GLU A 48 -24.04 -26.39 -1.41
N MET A 49 -23.53 -25.42 -0.63
CA MET A 49 -24.15 -24.93 0.60
C MET A 49 -25.23 -23.86 0.30
N GLY A 50 -26.27 -24.25 -0.43
CA GLY A 50 -27.45 -23.40 -0.67
C GLY A 50 -28.44 -23.37 0.51
N GLU A 51 -28.16 -24.09 1.60
CA GLU A 51 -29.07 -24.28 2.71
C GLU A 51 -28.83 -23.22 3.80
N VAL A 52 -29.80 -22.33 3.99
CA VAL A 52 -29.77 -21.31 5.04
C VAL A 52 -30.11 -21.99 6.37
N THR A 53 -29.09 -22.21 7.21
CA THR A 53 -29.23 -22.93 8.49
C THR A 53 -29.76 -22.06 9.63
N ALA A 54 -29.54 -20.75 9.57
CA ALA A 54 -29.98 -19.80 10.58
C ALA A 54 -30.08 -18.38 10.02
N PHE A 55 -30.89 -17.54 10.66
CA PHE A 55 -30.97 -16.11 10.38
C PHE A 55 -30.30 -15.30 11.49
N ALA A 56 -29.51 -14.29 11.12
CA ALA A 56 -28.87 -13.36 12.05
C ALA A 56 -29.81 -12.23 12.53
N GLU A 57 -31.00 -12.12 11.95
CA GLU A 57 -31.98 -11.10 12.29
C GLU A 57 -32.71 -11.43 13.60
N THR A 58 -32.91 -10.43 14.45
CA THR A 58 -33.71 -10.56 15.67
C THR A 58 -34.98 -9.74 15.57
N PRO A 59 -36.17 -10.34 15.77
CA PRO A 59 -36.42 -11.78 15.87
C PRO A 59 -36.30 -12.47 14.51
N THR A 60 -36.11 -13.80 14.54
CA THR A 60 -35.97 -14.64 13.36
C THR A 60 -37.15 -14.46 12.39
N PRO A 61 -36.90 -14.22 11.10
CA PRO A 61 -37.95 -14.02 10.11
C PRO A 61 -38.79 -15.29 9.94
N SER A 62 -40.09 -15.10 9.73
CA SER A 62 -41.05 -16.16 9.42
C SER A 62 -41.81 -15.82 8.15
N LEU A 63 -42.46 -16.81 7.51
CA LEU A 63 -43.29 -16.56 6.32
C LEU A 63 -44.41 -15.52 6.57
N THR A 64 -44.85 -15.38 7.82
CA THR A 64 -45.88 -14.43 8.25
C THR A 64 -45.31 -13.06 8.66
N SER A 65 -43.99 -12.94 8.84
CA SER A 65 -43.29 -11.73 9.28
C SER A 65 -42.00 -11.51 8.47
N LEU A 66 -42.06 -11.72 7.15
CA LEU A 66 -40.89 -11.59 6.27
C LEU A 66 -40.49 -10.11 6.08
N TYR A 67 -41.47 -9.22 5.99
CA TYR A 67 -41.26 -7.80 5.73
C TYR A 67 -41.48 -7.01 7.00
N ARG A 68 -40.43 -6.34 7.47
CA ARG A 68 -40.48 -5.40 8.59
C ARG A 68 -40.36 -3.98 8.08
N PRO A 69 -41.08 -3.01 8.69
CA PRO A 69 -40.83 -1.61 8.42
C PRO A 69 -39.37 -1.27 8.74
N THR A 70 -38.61 -0.93 7.71
CA THR A 70 -37.24 -0.43 7.80
C THR A 70 -37.27 1.05 7.44
N PRO A 71 -37.75 1.93 8.34
CA PRO A 71 -37.78 3.35 8.06
C PRO A 71 -36.37 3.81 7.68
N PRO A 72 -36.22 4.64 6.63
CA PRO A 72 -34.92 5.14 6.26
C PRO A 72 -34.37 5.93 7.46
N LEU A 73 -33.21 5.54 7.96
CA LEU A 73 -32.50 6.34 8.97
C LEU A 73 -31.81 7.50 8.24
N PRO A 74 -32.28 8.75 8.40
CA PRO A 74 -31.72 9.87 7.69
C PRO A 74 -30.30 10.13 8.21
N ARG A 75 -29.34 10.19 7.28
CA ARG A 75 -27.91 10.29 7.59
C ARG A 75 -27.50 11.61 8.26
N ILE A 76 -28.41 12.58 8.30
CA ILE A 76 -28.26 13.85 9.04
C ILE A 76 -28.38 13.59 10.56
N GLU A 77 -29.29 12.70 10.97
CA GLU A 77 -29.53 12.37 12.38
C GLU A 77 -28.49 11.39 12.91
N GLN A 78 -28.02 10.47 12.07
CA GLN A 78 -26.99 9.48 12.42
C GLN A 78 -25.87 9.43 11.36
N PRO A 79 -24.82 10.26 11.49
CA PRO A 79 -23.75 10.36 10.50
C PRO A 79 -22.71 9.23 10.65
N PHE A 80 -23.14 7.98 10.58
CA PHE A 80 -22.22 6.83 10.54
C PHE A 80 -21.44 6.81 9.23
N TYR A 81 -20.21 6.29 9.26
CA TYR A 81 -19.34 6.16 8.07
C TYR A 81 -19.13 7.49 7.32
N ARG A 82 -18.73 8.54 8.03
CA ARG A 82 -18.49 9.88 7.45
C ARG A 82 -17.16 10.00 6.73
N PHE A 83 -16.14 9.32 7.24
CA PHE A 83 -14.78 9.36 6.69
C PHE A 83 -14.40 7.97 6.18
N PHE A 84 -13.85 7.94 4.98
CA PHE A 84 -13.31 6.75 4.34
C PHE A 84 -11.83 7.00 4.10
N ILE A 85 -11.00 6.06 4.52
CA ILE A 85 -9.56 6.13 4.32
C ILE A 85 -9.18 4.90 3.51
N ASP A 86 -8.52 5.12 2.40
CA ASP A 86 -7.99 4.06 1.57
C ASP A 86 -6.63 4.45 1.01
N GLY A 87 -5.81 3.45 0.71
CA GLY A 87 -4.47 3.64 0.19
C GLY A 87 -4.11 2.58 -0.84
N SER A 88 -3.19 2.94 -1.72
CA SER A 88 -2.66 2.06 -2.75
C SER A 88 -1.15 2.16 -2.78
N ILE A 89 -0.50 1.03 -3.02
CA ILE A 89 0.94 0.91 -3.23
C ILE A 89 1.19 0.30 -4.60
N ARG A 90 2.17 0.84 -5.32
CA ARG A 90 2.73 0.24 -6.54
C ARG A 90 4.24 0.15 -6.39
N THR A 91 4.78 -1.05 -6.56
CA THR A 91 6.23 -1.28 -6.44
C THR A 91 6.79 -1.66 -7.81
N TYR A 92 7.91 -1.07 -8.17
CA TYR A 92 8.62 -1.28 -9.42
C TYR A 92 10.04 -1.73 -9.12
N PHE A 93 10.43 -2.90 -9.63
CA PHE A 93 11.82 -3.31 -9.60
C PHE A 93 12.66 -2.48 -10.59
N LEU A 94 13.73 -1.84 -10.11
CA LEU A 94 14.59 -1.00 -10.94
C LEU A 94 15.86 -1.73 -11.38
N ALA A 95 16.52 -2.40 -10.44
CA ALA A 95 17.83 -3.01 -10.67
C ALA A 95 18.24 -3.94 -9.52
N THR A 96 19.29 -4.71 -9.76
CA THR A 96 20.04 -5.40 -8.69
C THR A 96 21.31 -4.61 -8.39
N GLY A 97 21.46 -4.16 -7.15
CA GLY A 97 22.70 -3.58 -6.65
C GLY A 97 23.70 -4.67 -6.25
N ILE A 98 24.97 -4.47 -6.59
CA ILE A 98 26.09 -5.36 -6.28
C ILE A 98 27.13 -4.59 -5.47
N GLU A 99 27.35 -5.05 -4.23
CA GLU A 99 28.36 -4.49 -3.33
C GLU A 99 29.30 -5.62 -2.86
N GLY A 100 30.46 -5.74 -3.52
CA GLY A 100 31.39 -6.84 -3.31
C GLY A 100 30.78 -8.18 -3.72
N ASN A 101 30.62 -9.12 -2.78
CA ASN A 101 30.02 -10.44 -3.02
C ASN A 101 28.52 -10.52 -2.62
N ARG A 102 27.86 -9.37 -2.42
CA ARG A 102 26.44 -9.29 -2.05
C ARG A 102 25.65 -8.68 -3.20
N SER A 103 24.44 -9.19 -3.38
CA SER A 103 23.46 -8.63 -4.31
C SER A 103 22.16 -8.33 -3.59
N PHE A 104 21.48 -7.26 -4.00
CA PHE A 104 20.21 -6.85 -3.42
C PHE A 104 19.31 -6.13 -4.42
N PRO A 105 17.97 -6.24 -4.30
CA PRO A 105 17.05 -5.51 -5.16
C PRO A 105 17.05 -4.02 -4.82
N ILE A 106 16.93 -3.19 -5.86
CA ILE A 106 16.66 -1.76 -5.79
C ILE A 106 15.26 -1.57 -6.38
N GLU A 107 14.33 -1.09 -5.57
CA GLU A 107 12.93 -0.95 -5.94
C GLU A 107 12.43 0.48 -5.76
N LEU A 108 11.46 0.88 -6.56
CA LEU A 108 10.74 2.15 -6.43
C LEU A 108 9.31 1.85 -5.99
N ALA A 109 8.89 2.42 -4.86
CA ALA A 109 7.52 2.33 -4.41
C ALA A 109 6.81 3.68 -4.56
N GLN A 110 5.61 3.65 -5.14
CA GLN A 110 4.67 4.75 -5.11
C GLN A 110 3.58 4.41 -4.09
N VAL A 111 3.44 5.24 -3.06
CA VAL A 111 2.45 5.05 -2.02
C VAL A 111 1.51 6.25 -2.05
N GLY A 112 0.22 5.98 -2.21
CA GLY A 112 -0.85 6.97 -2.17
C GLY A 112 -1.86 6.63 -1.09
N ALA A 113 -2.36 7.64 -0.38
CA ALA A 113 -3.47 7.51 0.55
C ALA A 113 -4.43 8.69 0.40
N ALA A 114 -5.72 8.42 0.47
CA ALA A 114 -6.76 9.44 0.40
C ALA A 114 -7.77 9.27 1.53
N VAL A 115 -8.23 10.41 2.03
CA VAL A 115 -9.34 10.51 2.97
C VAL A 115 -10.50 11.16 2.24
N ILE A 116 -11.61 10.46 2.14
CA ILE A 116 -12.85 10.95 1.57
C ILE A 116 -13.81 11.25 2.71
N GLU A 117 -14.37 12.45 2.71
CA GLU A 117 -15.46 12.85 3.58
C GLU A 117 -16.77 12.77 2.79
N ARG A 118 -17.75 12.05 3.34
CA ARG A 118 -19.14 12.14 2.89
C ARG A 118 -19.86 13.24 3.67
N ARG A 119 -20.40 14.22 2.96
CA ARG A 119 -21.16 15.34 3.53
C ARG A 119 -22.60 14.93 3.90
N PRO A 120 -23.30 15.74 4.72
CA PRO A 120 -24.68 15.45 5.12
C PRO A 120 -25.68 15.38 3.95
N ASP A 121 -25.39 16.05 2.83
CA ASP A 121 -26.15 16.01 1.58
C ASP A 121 -25.90 14.72 0.75
N GLY A 122 -25.04 13.83 1.23
CA GLY A 122 -24.66 12.59 0.57
C GLY A 122 -23.48 12.71 -0.40
N ASN A 123 -23.03 13.93 -0.71
CA ASN A 123 -21.91 14.12 -1.65
C ASN A 123 -20.57 13.71 -1.04
N LEU A 124 -19.70 13.14 -1.86
CA LEU A 124 -18.34 12.78 -1.49
C LEU A 124 -17.37 13.91 -1.84
N ARG A 125 -16.40 14.17 -0.95
CA ARG A 125 -15.30 15.10 -1.19
C ARG A 125 -13.99 14.50 -0.71
N VAL A 126 -12.92 14.67 -1.48
CA VAL A 126 -11.56 14.41 -1.00
C VAL A 126 -11.21 15.42 0.08
N LEU A 127 -11.09 14.95 1.31
CA LEU A 127 -10.70 15.75 2.47
C LEU A 127 -9.18 15.97 2.47
N ALA A 128 -8.42 14.91 2.20
CA ALA A 128 -6.97 14.97 2.08
C ALA A 128 -6.48 13.85 1.17
N SER A 129 -5.39 14.10 0.44
CA SER A 129 -4.66 13.07 -0.29
C SER A 129 -3.18 13.31 -0.11
N LYS A 130 -2.43 12.24 0.13
CA LYS A 130 -0.97 12.26 0.17
C LYS A 130 -0.44 11.18 -0.73
N TYR A 131 0.60 11.52 -1.48
CA TYR A 131 1.36 10.55 -2.25
C TYR A 131 2.85 10.76 -1.96
N LYS A 132 3.62 9.69 -2.00
CA LYS A 132 5.07 9.70 -1.89
C LYS A 132 5.65 8.71 -2.87
N VAL A 133 6.80 9.08 -3.43
CA VAL A 133 7.66 8.16 -4.16
C VAL A 133 8.84 7.84 -3.24
N LEU A 134 9.12 6.56 -3.08
CA LEU A 134 10.13 6.04 -2.16
C LEU A 134 11.09 5.13 -2.94
N LEU A 135 12.38 5.25 -2.66
CA LEU A 135 13.38 4.29 -3.08
C LEU A 135 13.57 3.27 -1.96
N LEU A 136 13.33 2.00 -2.25
CA LEU A 136 13.46 0.89 -1.31
C LEU A 136 14.79 0.17 -1.53
N LEU A 137 15.57 0.11 -0.45
CA LEU A 137 16.88 -0.52 -0.41
C LEU A 137 16.95 -1.38 0.86
N PRO A 138 17.23 -2.69 0.76
CA PRO A 138 17.42 -3.51 1.95
C PRO A 138 18.71 -3.10 2.68
N LYS A 139 18.68 -3.16 4.01
CA LYS A 139 19.82 -2.82 4.89
C LYS A 139 20.39 -4.07 5.57
N GLY A 140 21.68 -4.05 5.89
CA GLY A 140 22.34 -5.07 6.72
C GLY A 140 23.00 -6.19 5.92
N ALA A 141 23.10 -7.39 6.50
CA ALA A 141 23.89 -8.50 5.94
C ALA A 141 23.52 -8.91 4.50
N ARG A 142 22.27 -8.66 4.09
CA ARG A 142 21.73 -8.94 2.74
C ARG A 142 21.39 -7.68 1.94
N GLY A 143 21.92 -6.52 2.35
CA GLY A 143 21.64 -5.22 1.74
C GLY A 143 22.85 -4.28 1.78
N ILE A 144 22.61 -2.98 1.68
CA ILE A 144 23.66 -1.95 1.72
C ILE A 144 24.40 -2.00 3.06
N SER A 145 25.74 -1.91 3.01
CA SER A 145 26.61 -1.85 4.18
C SER A 145 26.59 -0.50 4.92
N ASP A 146 26.92 -0.52 6.21
CA ASP A 146 27.06 0.72 7.01
C ASP A 146 28.31 1.55 6.64
N ALA A 147 29.28 0.96 5.92
CA ALA A 147 30.52 1.63 5.52
C ALA A 147 30.30 2.62 4.36
N SER A 148 29.48 2.25 3.37
CA SER A 148 28.91 3.23 2.42
C SER A 148 27.98 4.19 3.16
N GLY A 149 27.33 3.74 4.25
CA GLY A 149 26.47 4.48 5.19
C GLY A 149 27.02 5.79 5.77
N THR A 150 28.34 6.01 5.79
CA THR A 150 28.95 7.27 6.25
C THR A 150 28.57 8.46 5.35
N SER A 151 28.42 8.22 4.04
CA SER A 151 27.89 9.21 3.09
C SER A 151 26.36 9.34 3.17
N TRP A 152 25.65 8.28 3.59
CA TRP A 152 24.19 8.26 3.74
C TRP A 152 23.69 8.97 5.01
N ASN A 153 24.42 8.87 6.12
CA ASN A 153 24.07 9.55 7.38
C ASN A 153 24.15 11.07 7.26
N ALA A 154 25.01 11.59 6.36
CA ALA A 154 25.05 13.01 6.01
C ALA A 154 23.75 13.47 5.31
N PHE A 155 23.07 12.57 4.59
CA PHE A 155 21.82 12.86 3.86
C PHE A 155 20.58 12.72 4.75
N THR A 156 20.53 11.71 5.62
CA THR A 156 19.42 11.55 6.58
C THR A 156 19.41 12.61 7.68
N GLY A 157 20.56 13.26 7.94
CA GLY A 157 20.68 14.35 8.92
C GLY A 157 20.17 15.72 8.44
N GLN A 158 20.04 15.95 7.12
CA GLN A 158 19.57 17.23 6.58
C GLN A 158 18.05 17.29 6.32
N THR A 159 17.35 16.15 6.34
CA THR A 159 15.89 16.08 6.14
C THR A 159 15.07 16.29 7.44
N GLY A 160 15.74 16.72 8.51
CA GLY A 160 15.15 17.00 9.83
C GLY A 160 14.24 18.24 9.92
N SER A 161 14.07 19.01 8.84
CA SER A 161 13.03 20.04 8.78
C SER A 161 12.16 19.88 7.55
N SER A 162 10.99 19.26 7.73
CA SER A 162 9.77 19.29 6.91
C SER A 162 9.40 18.14 5.95
N SER A 163 10.22 17.09 5.75
CA SER A 163 9.79 15.93 4.94
C SER A 163 10.32 14.61 5.51
N SER A 164 9.45 13.87 6.22
CA SER A 164 9.80 12.61 6.85
C SER A 164 10.05 11.51 5.80
N THR A 165 11.32 11.20 5.54
CA THR A 165 11.76 9.96 4.92
C THR A 165 11.77 8.89 6.00
N THR A 166 10.70 8.11 6.08
CA THR A 166 10.58 7.00 7.04
C THR A 166 11.04 5.72 6.36
N LEU A 167 12.18 5.20 6.79
CA LEU A 167 12.62 3.82 6.50
C LEU A 167 11.65 2.87 7.19
N VAL A 168 10.80 2.19 6.42
CA VAL A 168 9.94 1.13 6.95
C VAL A 168 10.74 -0.17 6.94
N LYS A 169 10.97 -0.71 8.14
CA LYS A 169 11.57 -2.03 8.37
C LYS A 169 10.56 -3.10 7.91
N PRO A 170 10.92 -4.07 7.06
CA PRO A 170 10.06 -5.24 6.86
C PRO A 170 9.97 -6.00 8.18
N MET A 171 8.74 -6.26 8.63
CA MET A 171 8.48 -7.17 9.75
C MET A 171 8.79 -8.62 9.33
N PRO A 172 9.15 -9.48 10.29
CA PRO A 172 9.65 -10.84 10.04
C PRO A 172 8.62 -11.77 9.39
#